data_AF-A0A3M2BGW2-F1
#
_entry.id   AF-A0A3M2BGW2-F1
#
_cell.length_a   1.000
_cell.length_b   1.000
_cell.length_c   1.000
_cell.angle_alpha   90.00
_cell.angle_beta   90.00
_cell.angle_gamma   90.00
#
_symmetry.space_group_name_H-M   'P 1'
#
loop_
_entity.id
_entity.type
_entity.pdbx_description
1 polymer ?
#
loop_
_entity_poly.entity_id
_entity_poly.type
_entity_poly.pdbx_seq_one_letter_code
_entity_poly.pdbx_strand_id
1 'polypeptide(L)'
;DTDGDGIDDATEGDGDADDDGLRDFEDADDNEGNILQIHLGSKARLETQAGLLLKQGRKAFELNRKGGELNLSDVAADSLSHIGKLYDFIIDGLPHKGDTATLVIPLAQPVPSDPVYRVLMTTGWQNFIEDANNHLKTAKGAPGNCPPPGDAAFTAGLTPGDHCLEITIEDGGQNDEDGQADGRITDPSGVATNPPASTSTPATGGGGGGCAINPNAEFDPSLWVMLFLAMGYLYRRQYLRKGF
;
A
#
# COMPACT_ATOMS: atom_id res chain seq x y z
N ASP A 1 -13.42 17.73 -25.17
CA ASP A 1 -12.97 18.88 -24.36
C ASP A 1 -13.59 19.08 -23.00
N THR A 2 -14.41 18.13 -22.55
CA THR A 2 -14.61 17.85 -21.12
C THR A 2 -13.29 17.47 -20.42
N ASP A 3 -12.39 16.83 -21.15
CA ASP A 3 -11.09 16.27 -20.78
C ASP A 3 -9.89 17.21 -21.10
N GLY A 4 -10.03 18.13 -22.06
CA GLY A 4 -9.08 19.21 -22.30
C GLY A 4 -7.89 18.82 -23.19
N ASP A 5 -8.10 17.94 -24.17
CA ASP A 5 -7.14 17.51 -25.19
C ASP A 5 -7.15 18.40 -26.46
N GLY A 6 -8.19 19.23 -26.64
CA GLY A 6 -8.38 20.14 -27.76
C GLY A 6 -9.31 19.63 -28.88
N ILE A 7 -9.94 18.48 -28.72
CA ILE A 7 -11.01 17.95 -29.57
C ILE A 7 -12.35 18.21 -28.85
N ASP A 8 -13.45 18.50 -29.56
CA ASP A 8 -14.74 18.73 -28.91
C ASP A 8 -15.52 17.42 -28.65
N ASP A 9 -16.26 17.37 -27.54
CA ASP A 9 -16.96 16.16 -27.06
C ASP A 9 -17.87 15.52 -28.12
N ALA A 10 -18.43 16.32 -29.05
CA ALA A 10 -19.31 15.81 -30.09
C ALA A 10 -18.55 15.15 -31.24
N THR A 11 -17.28 15.51 -31.43
CA THR A 11 -16.37 14.88 -32.39
C THR A 11 -15.78 13.58 -31.83
N GLU A 12 -15.40 13.58 -30.56
CA GLU A 12 -14.89 12.39 -29.84
C GLU A 12 -15.98 11.32 -29.73
N GLY A 13 -17.16 11.70 -29.25
CA GLY A 13 -18.28 10.77 -29.05
C GLY A 13 -18.25 10.07 -27.69
N ASP A 14 -19.15 9.11 -27.50
CA ASP A 14 -19.36 8.38 -26.24
C ASP A 14 -18.83 6.94 -26.27
N GLY A 15 -17.92 6.65 -27.21
CA GLY A 15 -17.20 5.37 -27.30
C GLY A 15 -16.18 5.19 -26.18
N ASP A 16 -15.36 4.16 -26.33
CA ASP A 16 -14.22 3.82 -25.48
C ASP A 16 -13.21 3.15 -26.44
N ALA A 17 -12.44 3.98 -27.14
CA ALA A 17 -11.68 3.59 -28.33
C ALA A 17 -10.47 2.70 -28.00
N ASP A 18 -9.87 2.84 -26.82
CA ASP A 18 -8.75 2.03 -26.35
C ASP A 18 -9.12 1.00 -25.27
N ASP A 19 -10.41 0.91 -24.89
CA ASP A 19 -10.99 -0.07 -23.95
C ASP A 19 -10.41 0.08 -22.53
N ASP A 20 -10.07 1.31 -22.13
CA ASP A 20 -9.55 1.65 -20.80
C ASP A 20 -10.65 1.83 -19.74
N GLY A 21 -11.92 1.88 -20.16
CA GLY A 21 -13.09 2.06 -19.30
C GLY A 21 -13.51 3.51 -19.09
N LEU A 22 -12.88 4.46 -19.78
CA LEU A 22 -13.30 5.85 -19.91
C LEU A 22 -14.03 6.04 -21.23
N ARG A 23 -14.83 7.10 -21.29
CA ARG A 23 -15.49 7.46 -22.56
C ARG A 23 -14.58 8.40 -23.31
N ASP A 24 -14.57 8.32 -24.64
CA ASP A 24 -13.69 9.12 -25.49
C ASP A 24 -13.71 10.61 -25.08
N PHE A 25 -14.90 11.24 -24.96
CA PHE A 25 -14.99 12.65 -24.54
C PHE A 25 -14.52 12.97 -23.10
N GLU A 26 -14.26 11.96 -22.27
CA GLU A 26 -13.75 12.08 -20.90
C GLU A 26 -12.29 11.62 -20.79
N ASP A 27 -11.67 11.20 -21.89
CA ASP A 27 -10.33 10.63 -21.93
C ASP A 27 -9.42 11.36 -22.90
N ALA A 28 -8.38 11.96 -22.36
CA ALA A 28 -7.43 12.76 -23.14
C ALA A 28 -6.39 11.92 -23.89
N ASP A 29 -6.43 10.59 -23.74
CA ASP A 29 -5.49 9.63 -24.33
C ASP A 29 -6.26 8.44 -24.95
N ASP A 30 -7.45 8.71 -25.50
CA ASP A 30 -8.45 7.77 -26.05
C ASP A 30 -7.94 6.82 -27.16
N ASN A 31 -6.70 7.00 -27.63
CA ASN A 31 -6.07 6.17 -28.66
C ASN A 31 -4.80 5.46 -28.16
N GLU A 32 -4.47 5.57 -26.87
CA GLU A 32 -3.23 5.09 -26.27
C GLU A 32 -3.49 4.06 -25.16
N GLY A 33 -3.93 2.85 -25.53
CA GLY A 33 -4.34 1.84 -24.55
C GLY A 33 -3.29 1.38 -23.52
N ASN A 34 -2.01 1.76 -23.59
CA ASN A 34 -1.02 1.51 -22.53
C ASN A 34 -0.88 2.66 -21.52
N ILE A 35 -1.73 3.68 -21.64
CA ILE A 35 -1.78 4.90 -20.84
C ILE A 35 -3.15 4.98 -20.18
N LEU A 36 -3.20 5.52 -18.97
CA LEU A 36 -4.46 5.82 -18.28
C LEU A 36 -4.28 7.13 -17.52
N GLN A 37 -5.21 8.07 -17.70
CA GLN A 37 -5.19 9.29 -16.91
C GLN A 37 -5.44 9.02 -15.41
N ILE A 38 -4.81 9.82 -14.55
CA ILE A 38 -4.99 9.67 -13.09
C ILE A 38 -6.40 10.13 -12.67
N HIS A 39 -6.86 11.26 -13.21
CA HIS A 39 -8.21 11.78 -13.03
C HIS A 39 -8.56 12.70 -14.22
N LEU A 40 -9.84 13.03 -14.42
CA LEU A 40 -10.28 13.92 -15.50
C LEU A 40 -9.46 15.21 -15.56
N GLY A 41 -8.94 15.52 -16.75
CA GLY A 41 -8.14 16.72 -17.01
C GLY A 41 -6.76 16.74 -16.34
N SER A 42 -6.34 15.65 -15.70
CA SER A 42 -4.95 15.48 -15.28
C SER A 42 -4.03 15.57 -16.50
N LYS A 43 -2.79 16.01 -16.32
CA LYS A 43 -1.71 15.84 -17.31
C LYS A 43 -0.71 14.76 -16.91
N ALA A 44 -0.87 14.19 -15.72
CA ALA A 44 -0.12 13.04 -15.26
C ALA A 44 -0.82 11.76 -15.73
N ARG A 45 -0.02 10.77 -16.12
CA ARG A 45 -0.45 9.50 -16.70
C ARG A 45 0.10 8.32 -15.92
N LEU A 46 -0.73 7.33 -15.68
CA LEU A 46 -0.25 5.98 -15.43
C LEU A 46 0.18 5.39 -16.77
N GLU A 47 1.29 4.66 -16.79
CA GLU A 47 1.84 4.11 -18.04
C GLU A 47 2.34 2.68 -17.81
N THR A 48 1.87 1.74 -18.63
CA THR A 48 2.39 0.38 -18.69
C THR A 48 3.18 0.14 -19.98
N GLN A 49 3.76 -1.04 -20.11
CA GLN A 49 4.56 -1.43 -21.27
C GLN A 49 3.72 -1.41 -22.56
N ALA A 50 4.31 -0.91 -23.64
CA ALA A 50 3.66 -0.93 -24.95
C ALA A 50 3.23 -2.34 -25.36
N GLY A 51 2.00 -2.47 -25.84
CA GLY A 51 1.39 -3.74 -26.23
C GLY A 51 0.54 -4.41 -25.15
N LEU A 52 0.52 -3.86 -23.92
CA LEU A 52 -0.48 -4.17 -22.90
C LEU A 52 -1.57 -3.11 -22.89
N LEU A 53 -2.71 -3.44 -22.28
CA LEU A 53 -3.80 -2.50 -22.05
C LEU A 53 -3.80 -2.08 -20.58
N LEU A 54 -3.94 -0.79 -20.31
CA LEU A 54 -4.07 -0.22 -18.98
C LEU A 54 -5.47 0.33 -18.83
N LYS A 55 -6.23 -0.21 -17.89
CA LYS A 55 -7.64 0.09 -17.72
C LYS A 55 -7.93 0.61 -16.31
N GLN A 56 -9.00 1.38 -16.19
CA GLN A 56 -9.51 1.82 -14.91
C GLN A 56 -9.87 0.63 -14.01
N GLY A 57 -9.35 0.65 -12.79
CA GLY A 57 -9.63 -0.34 -11.75
C GLY A 57 -11.12 -0.45 -11.39
N ARG A 58 -11.51 -1.61 -10.85
CA ARG A 58 -12.93 -1.92 -10.59
C ARG A 58 -13.58 -0.94 -9.62
N LYS A 59 -12.87 -0.55 -8.55
CA LYS A 59 -13.43 0.36 -7.53
C LYS A 59 -13.54 1.77 -8.10
N ALA A 60 -12.52 2.22 -8.84
CA ALA A 60 -12.53 3.50 -9.54
C ALA A 60 -13.71 3.58 -10.52
N PHE A 61 -13.96 2.52 -11.29
CA PHE A 61 -15.11 2.40 -12.19
C PHE A 61 -16.44 2.46 -11.43
N GLU A 62 -16.62 1.64 -10.39
CA GLU A 62 -17.84 1.61 -9.57
C GLU A 62 -18.16 2.97 -8.92
N LEU A 63 -17.13 3.75 -8.60
CA LEU A 63 -17.22 5.08 -8.02
C LEU A 63 -17.32 6.20 -9.06
N ASN A 64 -17.43 5.85 -10.35
CA ASN A 64 -17.46 6.77 -11.49
C ASN A 64 -16.31 7.79 -11.41
N ARG A 65 -15.11 7.31 -11.05
CA ARG A 65 -13.88 8.07 -11.26
C ARG A 65 -13.63 8.17 -12.76
N LYS A 66 -12.78 9.11 -13.16
CA LYS A 66 -12.45 9.37 -14.56
C LYS A 66 -10.94 9.21 -14.73
N GLY A 67 -10.48 7.99 -14.46
CA GLY A 67 -9.06 7.67 -14.32
C GLY A 67 -8.79 6.72 -13.15
N GLY A 68 -7.52 6.40 -12.94
CA GLY A 68 -7.09 5.43 -11.93
C GLY A 68 -7.06 5.93 -10.48
N GLU A 69 -7.28 7.22 -10.19
CA GLU A 69 -7.15 7.74 -8.82
C GLU A 69 -8.32 7.36 -7.91
N LEU A 70 -7.98 6.93 -6.70
CA LEU A 70 -8.90 6.77 -5.58
C LEU A 70 -8.55 7.70 -4.40
N ASN A 71 -9.59 8.14 -3.68
CA ASN A 71 -9.41 8.77 -2.38
C ASN A 71 -9.28 7.70 -1.29
N LEU A 72 -8.56 8.00 -0.21
CA LEU A 72 -8.46 7.10 0.94
C LEU A 72 -9.82 6.77 1.58
N SER A 73 -10.80 7.68 1.48
CA SER A 73 -12.16 7.46 1.96
C SER A 73 -12.99 6.52 1.10
N ASP A 74 -12.52 6.19 -0.10
CA ASP A 74 -13.23 5.33 -1.05
C ASP A 74 -13.06 3.84 -0.73
N VAL A 75 -12.11 3.51 0.15
CA VAL A 75 -11.73 2.14 0.49
C VAL A 75 -11.71 1.92 2.00
N ALA A 76 -11.59 0.66 2.42
CA ALA A 76 -11.43 0.32 3.83
C ALA A 76 -10.16 0.99 4.40
N ALA A 77 -10.21 1.44 5.65
CA ALA A 77 -9.07 2.12 6.27
C ALA A 77 -7.86 1.18 6.44
N ASP A 78 -6.68 1.68 6.11
CA ASP A 78 -5.40 1.02 6.43
C ASP A 78 -4.95 1.37 7.86
N SER A 79 -4.15 0.49 8.45
CA SER A 79 -3.42 0.72 9.69
C SER A 79 -2.27 1.72 9.54
N LEU A 80 -1.75 1.91 8.32
CA LEU A 80 -0.69 2.85 8.00
C LEU A 80 -1.25 4.16 7.41
N SER A 81 -0.52 5.24 7.65
CA SER A 81 -0.84 6.55 7.08
C SER A 81 -0.36 6.60 5.64
N HIS A 82 -1.30 6.69 4.71
CA HIS A 82 -1.02 6.91 3.29
C HIS A 82 -0.64 8.37 3.03
N ILE A 83 0.25 8.57 2.05
CA ILE A 83 0.59 9.89 1.53
C ILE A 83 -0.02 10.07 0.14
N GLY A 84 -0.65 11.23 -0.09
CA GLY A 84 -1.30 11.49 -1.38
C GLY A 84 -2.55 10.63 -1.59
N LYS A 85 -2.61 9.98 -2.75
CA LYS A 85 -3.78 9.25 -3.27
C LYS A 85 -3.44 7.77 -3.49
N LEU A 86 -4.49 7.00 -3.72
CA LEU A 86 -4.38 5.61 -4.16
C LEU A 86 -4.59 5.55 -5.67
N TYR A 87 -4.13 4.46 -6.27
CA TYR A 87 -4.28 4.17 -7.68
C TYR A 87 -4.92 2.79 -7.81
N ASP A 88 -5.98 2.70 -8.61
CA ASP A 88 -6.74 1.49 -8.88
C ASP A 88 -6.78 1.30 -10.40
N PHE A 89 -6.11 0.26 -10.85
CA PHE A 89 -5.86 -0.01 -12.26
C PHE A 89 -5.93 -1.51 -12.54
N ILE A 90 -6.07 -1.82 -13.82
CA ILE A 90 -5.95 -3.15 -14.37
C ILE A 90 -4.93 -3.10 -15.50
N ILE A 91 -3.96 -4.01 -15.49
CA ILE A 91 -3.11 -4.27 -16.66
C ILE A 91 -3.63 -5.54 -17.31
N ASP A 92 -3.98 -5.49 -18.58
CA ASP A 92 -4.59 -6.58 -19.33
C ASP A 92 -3.77 -6.89 -20.60
N GLY A 93 -3.99 -8.06 -21.18
CA GLY A 93 -3.34 -8.48 -22.42
C GLY A 93 -1.96 -9.10 -22.23
N LEU A 94 -1.63 -9.63 -21.05
CA LEU A 94 -0.38 -10.37 -20.86
C LEU A 94 -0.32 -11.59 -21.80
N PRO A 95 0.80 -11.80 -22.52
CA PRO A 95 0.91 -12.90 -23.51
C PRO A 95 0.76 -14.28 -22.89
N HIS A 96 1.25 -14.47 -21.66
CA HIS A 96 1.08 -15.71 -20.90
C HIS A 96 0.60 -15.42 -19.49
N LYS A 97 -0.24 -16.33 -19.00
CA LYS A 97 -0.74 -16.31 -17.63
C LYS A 97 0.42 -16.54 -16.65
N GLY A 98 0.51 -15.70 -15.63
CA GLY A 98 1.63 -15.69 -14.69
C GLY A 98 2.84 -14.87 -15.14
N ASP A 99 2.77 -14.19 -16.28
CA ASP A 99 3.80 -13.22 -16.66
C ASP A 99 3.73 -11.98 -15.73
N THR A 100 4.80 -11.17 -15.75
CA THR A 100 4.87 -9.93 -14.99
C THR A 100 4.61 -8.72 -15.89
N ALA A 101 3.92 -7.71 -15.35
CA ALA A 101 3.82 -6.40 -15.99
C ALA A 101 4.45 -5.31 -15.14
N THR A 102 4.88 -4.23 -15.79
CA THR A 102 5.42 -3.02 -15.15
C THR A 102 4.47 -1.85 -15.35
N LEU A 103 4.24 -1.08 -14.28
CA LEU A 103 3.48 0.16 -14.29
C LEU A 103 4.32 1.30 -13.71
N VAL A 104 4.28 2.45 -14.37
CA VAL A 104 4.81 3.72 -13.87
C VAL A 104 3.67 4.58 -13.32
N ILE A 105 3.87 5.07 -12.10
CA ILE A 105 2.94 5.92 -11.35
C ILE A 105 3.63 7.24 -11.00
N PRO A 106 3.17 8.38 -11.56
CA PRO A 106 3.59 9.70 -11.12
C PRO A 106 2.95 10.04 -9.76
N LEU A 107 3.80 10.23 -8.76
CA LEU A 107 3.37 10.54 -7.41
C LEU A 107 3.18 12.05 -7.21
N ALA A 108 1.97 12.45 -6.79
CA ALA A 108 1.65 13.83 -6.47
C ALA A 108 2.44 14.35 -5.26
N GLN A 109 2.77 13.47 -4.32
CA GLN A 109 3.67 13.73 -3.18
C GLN A 109 4.93 12.89 -3.37
N PRO A 110 6.12 13.42 -3.04
CA PRO A 110 7.33 12.62 -3.13
C PRO A 110 7.27 11.43 -2.17
N VAL A 111 8.02 10.37 -2.48
CA VAL A 111 8.23 9.23 -1.59
C VAL A 111 8.66 9.76 -0.20
N PRO A 112 7.98 9.35 0.89
CA PRO A 112 8.24 9.88 2.22
C PRO A 112 9.48 9.23 2.84
N SER A 113 9.88 9.69 4.02
CA SER A 113 10.79 8.91 4.87
C SER A 113 10.10 7.64 5.37
N ASP A 114 10.89 6.57 5.55
CA ASP A 114 10.41 5.24 5.96
C ASP A 114 9.18 4.76 5.15
N PRO A 115 9.28 4.75 3.80
CA PRO A 115 8.16 4.46 2.93
C PRO A 115 7.76 2.98 2.98
N VAL A 116 6.48 2.73 2.75
CA VAL A 116 5.92 1.38 2.55
C VAL A 116 4.94 1.46 1.39
N TYR A 117 5.09 0.59 0.40
CA TYR A 117 4.05 0.43 -0.62
C TYR A 117 2.98 -0.53 -0.11
N ARG A 118 1.72 -0.13 -0.23
CA ARG A 118 0.58 -0.84 0.33
C ARG A 118 -0.36 -1.25 -0.79
N VAL A 119 -0.78 -2.51 -0.75
CA VAL A 119 -1.70 -3.11 -1.71
C VAL A 119 -2.97 -3.51 -0.99
N LEU A 120 -4.12 -3.17 -1.57
CA LEU A 120 -5.43 -3.53 -1.05
C LEU A 120 -5.92 -4.82 -1.71
N MET A 121 -5.77 -5.94 -1.01
CA MET A 121 -6.28 -7.23 -1.46
C MET A 121 -7.76 -7.39 -1.12
N THR A 122 -8.39 -8.43 -1.67
CA THR A 122 -9.72 -8.90 -1.23
C THR A 122 -9.77 -9.23 0.28
N THR A 123 -8.65 -9.61 0.89
CA THR A 123 -8.52 -9.90 2.32
C THR A 123 -8.17 -8.67 3.18
N GLY A 124 -7.99 -7.50 2.56
CA GLY A 124 -7.57 -6.26 3.20
C GLY A 124 -6.15 -5.84 2.85
N TRP A 125 -5.69 -4.78 3.52
CA TRP A 125 -4.39 -4.15 3.25
C TRP A 125 -3.20 -5.02 3.66
N GLN A 126 -2.21 -5.11 2.78
CA GLN A 126 -0.90 -5.67 3.07
C GLN A 126 0.25 -4.80 2.56
N ASN A 127 1.47 -5.12 2.98
CA ASN A 127 2.66 -4.56 2.35
C ASN A 127 2.81 -5.22 0.99
N PHE A 128 3.30 -4.45 0.02
CA PHE A 128 3.83 -5.04 -1.21
C PHE A 128 4.94 -6.03 -0.87
N ILE A 129 4.87 -7.22 -1.46
CA ILE A 129 5.83 -8.29 -1.25
C ILE A 129 6.80 -8.29 -2.43
N GLU A 130 8.06 -7.89 -2.19
CA GLU A 130 9.11 -7.94 -3.21
C GLU A 130 9.76 -9.33 -3.26
N ASP A 131 9.96 -9.86 -4.47
CA ASP A 131 10.61 -11.13 -4.74
C ASP A 131 11.29 -11.15 -6.12
N ALA A 132 11.39 -12.31 -6.78
CA ALA A 132 12.00 -12.40 -8.10
C ALA A 132 11.14 -11.79 -9.22
N ASN A 133 9.81 -11.75 -9.03
CA ASN A 133 8.82 -11.34 -10.03
C ASN A 133 8.11 -10.03 -9.63
N ASN A 134 8.25 -9.60 -8.38
CA ASN A 134 7.62 -8.41 -7.84
C ASN A 134 8.68 -7.40 -7.36
N HIS A 135 8.68 -6.19 -7.91
CA HIS A 135 9.73 -5.19 -7.64
C HIS A 135 9.17 -3.79 -7.49
N LEU A 136 9.77 -3.00 -6.59
CA LEU A 136 9.55 -1.57 -6.50
C LEU A 136 10.82 -0.82 -6.90
N LYS A 137 10.69 0.18 -7.77
CA LYS A 137 11.78 1.09 -8.10
C LYS A 137 11.29 2.52 -8.11
N THR A 138 12.17 3.47 -7.84
CA THR A 138 11.84 4.90 -7.95
C THR A 138 12.87 5.65 -8.78
N ALA A 139 12.41 6.75 -9.37
CA ALA A 139 13.24 7.69 -10.10
C ALA A 139 12.92 9.12 -9.68
N LYS A 140 13.92 9.99 -9.86
CA LYS A 140 13.70 11.43 -9.81
C LYS A 140 12.74 11.84 -10.91
N GLY A 141 11.82 12.73 -10.57
CA GLY A 141 10.88 13.30 -11.52
C GLY A 141 10.23 14.56 -10.94
N ALA A 142 9.37 15.18 -11.75
CA ALA A 142 8.41 16.17 -11.26
C ALA A 142 7.02 15.51 -11.25
N PRO A 143 6.07 15.96 -10.42
CA PRO A 143 4.70 15.48 -10.46
C PRO A 143 4.16 15.50 -11.90
N GLY A 144 3.81 14.31 -12.42
CA GLY A 144 3.27 14.11 -13.76
C GLY A 144 4.28 13.88 -14.90
N ASN A 145 5.59 13.94 -14.64
CA ASN A 145 6.63 13.66 -15.64
C ASN A 145 7.56 12.56 -15.13
N CYS A 146 7.31 11.33 -15.57
CA CYS A 146 8.10 10.16 -15.23
C CYS A 146 8.79 9.54 -16.44
N PRO A 147 9.95 8.89 -16.27
CA PRO A 147 10.52 8.04 -17.32
C PRO A 147 9.56 6.89 -17.66
N PRO A 148 9.61 6.35 -18.88
CA PRO A 148 8.74 5.26 -19.30
C PRO A 148 9.06 3.95 -18.55
N PRO A 149 8.15 2.95 -18.58
CA PRO A 149 8.37 1.65 -17.96
C PRO A 149 9.67 0.97 -18.43
N GLY A 150 10.49 0.52 -17.49
CA GLY A 150 11.77 -0.16 -17.72
C GLY A 150 12.95 0.77 -17.97
N ASP A 151 12.79 2.08 -17.85
CA ASP A 151 13.88 3.04 -18.05
C ASP A 151 15.00 2.88 -16.99
N ALA A 152 16.24 3.07 -17.43
CA ALA A 152 17.43 2.93 -16.57
C ALA A 152 17.54 4.02 -15.47
N ALA A 153 16.72 5.07 -15.52
CA ALA A 153 16.61 6.08 -14.47
C ALA A 153 15.98 5.54 -13.18
N PHE A 154 15.19 4.46 -13.26
CA PHE A 154 14.61 3.81 -12.09
C PHE A 154 15.65 3.01 -11.32
N THR A 155 15.69 3.24 -10.01
CA THR A 155 16.58 2.56 -9.06
C THR A 155 15.77 1.76 -8.06
N ALA A 156 16.25 0.56 -7.69
CA ALA A 156 15.51 -0.34 -6.82
C ALA A 156 15.21 0.26 -5.44
N GLY A 157 14.02 -0.05 -4.93
CA GLY A 157 13.49 0.44 -3.66
C GLY A 157 12.75 1.78 -3.78
N LEU A 158 12.14 2.17 -2.67
CA LEU A 158 11.43 3.44 -2.52
C LEU A 158 12.38 4.50 -1.97
N THR A 159 12.97 5.32 -2.84
CA THR A 159 13.93 6.36 -2.42
C THR A 159 13.21 7.64 -2.00
N PRO A 160 13.37 8.11 -0.74
CA PRO A 160 12.71 9.34 -0.29
C PRO A 160 13.04 10.56 -1.15
N GLY A 161 12.02 11.35 -1.50
CA GLY A 161 12.14 12.52 -2.35
C GLY A 161 11.90 12.27 -3.85
N ASP A 162 11.89 11.02 -4.28
CA ASP A 162 11.55 10.66 -5.66
C ASP A 162 10.05 10.85 -5.93
N HIS A 163 9.69 11.09 -7.19
CA HIS A 163 8.31 11.40 -7.62
C HIS A 163 7.74 10.39 -8.61
N CYS A 164 8.56 9.43 -9.04
CA CYS A 164 8.16 8.42 -10.00
C CYS A 164 8.36 7.06 -9.36
N LEU A 165 7.29 6.29 -9.31
CA LEU A 165 7.29 4.92 -8.85
C LEU A 165 7.12 4.02 -10.08
N GLU A 166 7.99 3.02 -10.19
CA GLU A 166 7.83 1.89 -11.11
C GLU A 166 7.56 0.65 -10.26
N ILE A 167 6.42 0.01 -10.49
CA ILE A 167 6.04 -1.25 -9.86
C ILE A 167 6.03 -2.35 -10.90
N THR A 168 6.56 -3.52 -10.55
CA THR A 168 6.44 -4.74 -11.36
C THR A 168 5.66 -5.77 -10.56
N ILE A 169 4.60 -6.33 -11.14
CA ILE A 169 3.66 -7.25 -10.49
C ILE A 169 3.54 -8.51 -11.32
N GLU A 170 3.49 -9.66 -10.66
CA GLU A 170 3.18 -10.97 -11.26
C GLU A 170 1.68 -11.23 -11.32
N ASP A 171 1.16 -11.60 -12.49
CA ASP A 171 -0.22 -12.05 -12.72
C ASP A 171 -0.53 -13.31 -11.90
N GLY A 172 -1.54 -13.23 -11.03
CA GLY A 172 -1.86 -14.25 -10.04
C GLY A 172 -0.89 -14.36 -8.87
N GLY A 173 0.04 -13.41 -8.73
CA GLY A 173 1.02 -13.35 -7.65
C GLY A 173 0.44 -12.81 -6.34
N GLN A 174 1.33 -12.57 -5.36
CA GLN A 174 0.90 -12.11 -4.02
C GLN A 174 0.45 -10.64 -3.98
N ASN A 175 0.77 -9.85 -5.02
CA ASN A 175 0.41 -8.44 -5.15
C ASN A 175 -0.69 -8.19 -6.19
N ASP A 176 -1.29 -9.26 -6.73
CA ASP A 176 -2.44 -9.19 -7.63
C ASP A 176 -3.73 -9.43 -6.85
N GLU A 177 -4.66 -8.46 -6.82
CA GLU A 177 -5.78 -8.38 -5.87
C GLU A 177 -6.62 -9.67 -5.85
N ASP A 178 -6.81 -10.28 -7.01
CA ASP A 178 -7.64 -11.49 -7.16
C ASP A 178 -6.86 -12.81 -7.10
N GLY A 179 -5.53 -12.74 -7.18
CA GLY A 179 -4.61 -13.88 -7.11
C GLY A 179 -4.79 -14.91 -8.22
N GLN A 180 -5.37 -14.54 -9.37
CA GLN A 180 -5.58 -15.43 -10.50
C GLN A 180 -4.58 -15.14 -11.62
N ALA A 181 -3.85 -16.16 -12.05
CA ALA A 181 -3.04 -16.05 -13.27
C ALA A 181 -3.95 -16.18 -14.50
N ASP A 182 -4.55 -15.08 -14.94
CA ASP A 182 -5.50 -15.06 -16.04
C ASP A 182 -5.12 -14.14 -17.21
N GLY A 183 -3.94 -13.53 -17.13
CA GLY A 183 -3.39 -12.60 -18.10
C GLY A 183 -3.71 -11.14 -17.77
N ARG A 184 -4.20 -10.88 -16.54
CA ARG A 184 -4.67 -9.58 -16.10
C ARG A 184 -4.29 -9.35 -14.64
N ILE A 185 -3.57 -8.26 -14.39
CA ILE A 185 -3.22 -7.82 -13.03
C ILE A 185 -4.22 -6.77 -12.58
N THR A 186 -4.79 -6.91 -11.39
CA THR A 186 -5.66 -5.91 -10.75
C THR A 186 -5.03 -5.44 -9.45
N ASP A 187 -4.77 -4.13 -9.30
CA ASP A 187 -4.07 -3.64 -8.10
C ASP A 187 -4.53 -2.23 -7.67
N PRO A 188 -5.41 -2.14 -6.66
CA PRO A 188 -5.60 -0.93 -5.89
C PRO A 188 -4.49 -0.77 -4.84
N SER A 189 -3.60 0.21 -5.03
CA SER A 189 -2.43 0.40 -4.17
C SER A 189 -2.04 1.87 -3.96
N GLY A 190 -1.08 2.10 -3.06
CA GLY A 190 -0.57 3.43 -2.77
C GLY A 190 0.60 3.46 -1.80
N VAL A 191 1.23 4.64 -1.69
CA VAL A 191 2.39 4.85 -0.82
C VAL A 191 1.93 5.26 0.58
N ALA A 192 2.47 4.59 1.59
CA ALA A 192 2.30 4.91 3.00
C ALA A 192 3.64 5.13 3.69
N THR A 193 3.58 5.53 4.96
CA THR A 193 4.75 5.67 5.84
C THR A 193 4.56 4.84 7.09
N ASN A 194 5.66 4.23 7.56
CA ASN A 194 5.66 3.60 8.87
C ASN A 194 5.46 4.65 9.98
N PRO A 195 4.82 4.28 11.10
CA PRO A 195 4.85 5.13 12.27
C PRO A 195 6.31 5.39 12.64
N PRO A 196 6.67 6.62 13.05
CA PRO A 196 8.03 6.90 13.48
C PRO A 196 8.42 5.86 14.53
N ALA A 197 9.57 5.22 14.32
CA ALA A 197 10.08 4.25 15.28
C ALA A 197 10.07 4.92 16.65
N SER A 198 9.35 4.34 17.60
CA SER A 198 9.46 4.77 18.99
C SER A 198 10.92 4.58 19.34
N THR A 199 11.68 5.68 19.42
CA THR A 199 13.03 5.66 19.92
C THR A 199 12.89 5.25 21.38
N SER A 200 12.94 3.94 21.64
CA SER A 200 13.43 3.46 22.92
C SER A 200 14.86 3.96 22.97
N THR A 201 15.04 5.15 23.52
CA THR A 201 16.35 5.66 23.91
C THR A 201 17.03 4.48 24.57
N PRO A 202 18.18 3.98 24.05
CA PRO A 202 18.94 3.01 24.78
C PRO A 202 19.24 3.70 26.09
N ALA A 203 18.58 3.27 27.17
CA ALA A 203 19.04 3.63 28.47
C ALA A 203 20.47 3.12 28.50
N THR A 204 21.43 4.04 28.53
CA THR A 204 22.81 3.77 28.91
C THR A 204 22.77 3.35 30.38
N GLY A 205 22.17 2.19 30.64
CA GLY A 205 22.03 1.54 31.92
C GLY A 205 23.27 0.68 32.10
N GLY A 206 24.37 1.35 32.45
CA GLY A 206 25.47 0.69 33.14
C GLY A 206 24.87 -0.08 34.32
N GLY A 207 25.11 -1.39 34.34
CA GLY A 207 24.60 -2.30 35.35
C GLY A 207 24.93 -1.79 36.76
N GLY A 208 23.88 -1.44 37.49
CA GLY A 208 23.92 -1.12 38.90
C GLY A 208 22.60 -1.55 39.50
N GLY A 209 22.56 -2.76 40.06
CA GLY A 209 21.40 -3.28 40.76
C GLY A 209 21.03 -2.36 41.93
N GLY A 210 19.87 -1.72 41.83
CA GLY A 210 19.30 -0.88 42.89
C GLY A 210 17.78 -0.99 42.85
N CYS A 211 17.20 -1.58 43.89
CA CYS A 211 15.75 -1.63 44.07
C CYS A 211 15.20 -0.19 44.16
N ALA A 212 14.34 0.20 43.23
CA ALA A 212 13.60 1.44 43.34
C ALA A 212 12.47 1.29 44.38
N ILE A 213 12.62 1.97 45.51
CA ILE A 213 11.57 2.19 46.50
C ILE A 213 10.63 3.25 45.96
N ASN A 214 9.38 2.88 45.64
CA ASN A 214 8.33 3.83 45.31
C ASN A 214 7.80 4.44 46.63
N PRO A 215 8.00 5.75 46.88
CA PRO A 215 7.57 6.40 48.12
C PRO A 215 6.04 6.54 48.24
N ASN A 216 5.29 6.24 47.16
CA ASN A 216 3.83 6.32 47.10
C ASN A 216 3.16 4.94 46.95
N ALA A 217 3.90 3.85 47.20
CA ALA A 217 3.28 2.51 47.22
C ALA A 217 2.40 2.37 48.47
N GLU A 218 1.09 2.39 48.28
CA GLU A 218 0.13 2.06 49.35
C GLU A 218 0.26 0.58 49.73
N PHE A 219 0.18 0.30 51.03
CA PHE A 219 0.34 -1.03 51.58
C PHE A 219 -0.83 -1.93 51.17
N ASP A 220 -0.57 -2.94 50.34
CA ASP A 220 -1.58 -3.90 49.91
C ASP A 220 -1.85 -4.95 51.01
N PRO A 221 -3.02 -4.94 51.68
CA PRO A 221 -3.35 -5.90 52.74
C PRO A 221 -3.49 -7.34 52.23
N SER A 222 -3.61 -7.55 50.91
CA SER A 222 -3.75 -8.87 50.29
C SER A 222 -2.52 -9.75 50.52
N LEU A 223 -1.33 -9.14 50.68
CA LEU A 223 -0.08 -9.84 50.95
C LEU A 223 -0.11 -10.58 52.29
N TRP A 224 -0.74 -10.00 53.31
CA TRP A 224 -0.91 -10.67 54.61
C TRP A 224 -1.90 -11.81 54.53
N VAL A 225 -2.98 -11.64 53.78
CA VAL A 225 -3.97 -12.71 53.56
C VAL A 225 -3.32 -13.92 52.90
N MET A 226 -2.49 -13.70 51.87
CA MET A 226 -1.74 -14.76 51.20
C MET A 226 -0.73 -15.44 52.13
N LEU A 227 -0.03 -14.67 52.97
CA LEU A 227 0.92 -15.21 53.95
C LEU A 227 0.22 -16.11 54.99
N PHE A 228 -0.94 -15.69 55.51
CA PHE A 228 -1.71 -16.48 56.47
C PHE A 228 -2.30 -17.74 55.84
N LEU A 229 -2.77 -17.67 54.59
CA LEU A 229 -3.24 -18.86 53.85
C LEU A 229 -2.09 -19.85 53.61
N ALA A 230 -0.90 -19.38 53.24
CA ALA A 230 0.28 -20.21 53.05
C ALA A 230 0.72 -20.87 54.37
N MET A 231 0.75 -20.12 55.48
CA MET A 231 1.05 -20.68 56.80
C MET A 231 0.00 -21.69 57.25
N GLY A 232 -1.29 -21.42 57.03
CA GLY A 232 -2.38 -22.36 57.32
C GLY A 232 -2.27 -23.66 56.51
N TYR A 233 -1.92 -23.55 55.23
CA TYR A 233 -1.67 -24.71 54.37
C TYR A 233 -0.47 -25.55 54.85
N LEU A 234 0.64 -24.91 55.21
CA LEU A 234 1.83 -25.58 55.72
C LEU A 234 1.57 -26.23 57.09
N TYR A 235 0.83 -25.56 57.96
CA TYR A 235 0.44 -26.09 59.27
C TYR A 235 -0.46 -27.32 59.12
N ARG A 236 -1.47 -27.27 58.24
CA ARG A 236 -2.33 -28.41 57.90
C ARG A 236 -1.53 -29.57 57.31
N ARG A 237 -0.56 -29.29 56.44
CA ARG A 237 0.33 -30.29 55.83
C ARG A 237 1.23 -30.98 56.87
N GLN A 238 1.68 -30.25 57.90
CA GLN A 238 2.46 -30.84 58.99
C GLN A 238 1.62 -31.67 59.96
N TYR A 239 0.39 -31.25 60.24
CA TYR A 239 -0.53 -32.02 61.10
C TYR A 239 -0.97 -33.35 60.47
N LEU A 240 -1.27 -33.35 59.16
CA LEU A 240 -1.65 -34.57 58.43
C LEU A 240 -0.51 -35.60 58.32
N ARG A 241 0.76 -35.18 58.49
CA ARG A 241 1.92 -36.07 58.52
C ARG A 241 2.19 -36.72 59.88
N LYS A 242 1.52 -36.27 60.96
CA LYS A 242 1.69 -36.81 62.32
C LYS A 242 0.51 -37.66 62.79
N GLY A 243 -0.45 -37.96 61.91
CA GLY A 243 -1.61 -38.81 62.17
C GLY A 243 -1.61 -40.07 61.30
N PHE A 244 -0.58 -40.91 61.44
CA PHE A 244 -0.58 -42.35 61.17
C PHE A 244 0.64 -42.98 61.85
#